data_AF-A0A846A2Z0-F1
#
_entry.id   AF-A0A846A2Z0-F1
#
_cell.length_a   1.000
_cell.length_b   1.000
_cell.length_c   1.000
_cell.angle_alpha   90.00
_cell.angle_beta   90.00
_cell.angle_gamma   90.00
#
_symmetry.space_group_name_H-M   'P 1'
#
loop_
_entity.id
_entity.type
_entity.pdbx_description
1 polymer ?
#
loop_
_entity_poly.entity_id
_entity_poly.type
_entity_poly.pdbx_seq_one_letter_code
_entity_poly.pdbx_strand_id
1 'polypeptide(L)'
;MTKSLLKIYPLGHLSLALVEWVLLAWAIRLWRRSTSLAMIVLPIVLASISYDNLVLAMGSLIGEGDLLKSLSMVRFLLHFLVVPLFIVIAVELAHRAGAVWANTIVRVFSWVLALGLGGFEVATQFVGLELVPVTFAGTLRYTVAEVSAPPIVTILVNLFVLLIGIGIWVRLKWPWLFVGTLVALIGNAVPISRVGTLVGSASEFVMALSLLLTERRTQFVRAQLGSGEKTTKVEGWVEG
;
A
#
# COMPACT_ATOMS: atom_id res chain seq x y z
N MET A 1 4.90 -29.49 -13.77
CA MET A 1 4.04 -28.58 -12.96
C MET A 1 2.68 -29.24 -12.79
N THR A 2 2.20 -29.49 -11.57
CA THR A 2 0.96 -30.24 -11.30
C THR A 2 -0.29 -29.43 -11.69
N LYS A 3 -1.34 -30.09 -12.20
CA LYS A 3 -2.63 -29.45 -12.60
C LYS A 3 -3.26 -28.60 -11.48
N SER A 4 -2.96 -28.90 -10.22
CA SER A 4 -3.41 -28.11 -9.07
C SER A 4 -2.76 -26.72 -8.99
N LEU A 5 -1.46 -26.61 -9.28
CA LEU A 5 -0.74 -25.32 -9.27
C LEU A 5 -1.29 -24.34 -10.32
N LEU A 6 -1.73 -24.85 -11.48
CA LEU A 6 -2.34 -24.07 -12.56
C LEU A 6 -3.64 -23.36 -12.14
N LYS A 7 -4.38 -23.93 -11.19
CA LYS A 7 -5.64 -23.36 -10.69
C LYS A 7 -5.42 -22.49 -9.47
N ILE A 8 -4.50 -22.89 -8.58
CA ILE A 8 -4.24 -22.18 -7.32
C ILE A 8 -3.73 -20.76 -7.57
N TYR A 9 -2.90 -20.58 -8.59
CA TYR A 9 -2.22 -19.31 -8.83
C TYR A 9 -3.17 -18.15 -9.19
N PRO A 10 -4.01 -18.23 -10.24
CA PRO A 10 -5.02 -17.20 -10.53
C PRO A 10 -6.08 -17.07 -9.43
N LEU A 11 -6.46 -18.18 -8.77
CA LEU A 11 -7.39 -18.15 -7.63
C LEU A 11 -6.81 -17.42 -6.41
N GLY A 12 -5.49 -17.47 -6.21
CA GLY A 12 -4.79 -16.73 -5.17
C GLY A 12 -4.91 -15.22 -5.39
N HIS A 13 -4.62 -14.76 -6.61
CA HIS A 13 -4.80 -13.35 -6.98
C HIS A 13 -6.28 -12.92 -6.88
N LEU A 14 -7.23 -13.76 -7.32
CA LEU A 14 -8.65 -13.46 -7.18
C LEU A 14 -9.06 -13.32 -5.71
N SER A 15 -8.56 -14.22 -4.86
CA SER A 15 -8.85 -14.21 -3.43
C SER A 15 -8.31 -12.95 -2.76
N LEU A 16 -7.08 -12.54 -3.09
CA LEU A 16 -6.51 -11.26 -2.63
C LEU A 16 -7.39 -10.09 -3.07
N ALA A 17 -7.75 -10.01 -4.35
CA ALA A 17 -8.58 -8.92 -4.87
C ALA A 17 -9.93 -8.79 -4.13
N LEU A 18 -10.60 -9.91 -3.86
CA LEU A 18 -11.88 -9.92 -3.15
C LEU A 18 -11.75 -9.48 -1.69
N VAL A 19 -10.70 -9.93 -0.98
CA VAL A 19 -10.45 -9.50 0.40
C VAL A 19 -10.06 -8.03 0.43
N GLU A 20 -9.29 -7.56 -0.55
CA GLU A 20 -8.91 -6.16 -0.69
C GLU A 20 -10.12 -5.25 -0.92
N TRP A 21 -11.21 -5.72 -1.54
CA TRP A 21 -12.46 -4.95 -1.64
C TRP A 21 -13.14 -4.77 -0.29
N VAL A 22 -13.11 -5.80 0.56
CA VAL A 22 -13.61 -5.69 1.94
C VAL A 22 -12.76 -4.69 2.72
N LEU A 23 -11.44 -4.76 2.59
CA LEU A 23 -10.52 -3.81 3.20
C LEU A 23 -10.68 -2.40 2.64
N LEU A 24 -10.97 -2.25 1.35
CA LEU A 24 -11.23 -0.96 0.70
C LEU A 24 -12.46 -0.30 1.31
N ALA A 25 -13.56 -1.03 1.51
CA ALA A 25 -14.73 -0.52 2.20
C ALA A 25 -14.41 -0.05 3.63
N TRP A 26 -13.56 -0.82 4.34
CA TRP A 26 -13.10 -0.42 5.67
C TRP A 26 -12.18 0.82 5.63
N ALA A 27 -11.30 0.92 4.63
CA ALA A 27 -10.43 2.07 4.40
C ALA A 27 -11.22 3.35 4.14
N ILE A 28 -12.26 3.27 3.31
CA ILE A 28 -13.18 4.38 3.05
C ILE A 28 -13.85 4.81 4.36
N ARG A 29 -14.30 3.86 5.19
CA ARG A 29 -14.90 4.16 6.50
C ARG A 29 -13.91 4.84 7.45
N LEU A 30 -12.66 4.39 7.50
CA LEU A 30 -11.61 5.00 8.32
C LEU A 30 -11.29 6.41 7.84
N TRP A 31 -11.13 6.60 6.52
CA TRP A 31 -10.88 7.90 5.90
C TRP A 31 -11.99 8.90 6.21
N ARG A 32 -13.27 8.51 6.02
CA ARG A 32 -14.42 9.38 6.30
C ARG A 32 -14.56 9.81 7.76
N ARG A 33 -13.90 9.10 8.68
CA ARG A 33 -13.84 9.44 10.11
C ARG A 33 -12.58 10.22 10.49
N SER A 34 -11.60 10.30 9.59
CA SER A 34 -10.38 11.05 9.81
C SER A 34 -10.59 12.52 9.45
N THR A 35 -9.97 13.40 10.21
CA THR A 35 -9.89 14.84 9.89
C THR A 35 -8.74 15.16 8.93
N SER A 36 -7.96 14.15 8.52
CA SER A 36 -6.75 14.33 7.72
C SER A 36 -6.96 13.88 6.28
N LEU A 37 -6.67 14.78 5.33
CA LEU A 37 -6.71 14.52 3.89
C LEU A 37 -5.83 13.32 3.50
N ALA A 38 -4.65 13.18 4.14
CA ALA A 38 -3.69 12.10 3.86
C ALA A 38 -4.28 10.69 4.05
N MET A 39 -5.36 10.52 4.80
CA MET A 39 -6.01 9.21 4.94
C MET A 39 -6.76 8.76 3.68
N ILE A 40 -6.98 9.64 2.69
CA ILE A 40 -7.52 9.25 1.37
C ILE A 40 -6.58 8.30 0.63
N VAL A 41 -5.29 8.29 0.98
CA VAL A 41 -4.30 7.39 0.38
C VAL A 41 -4.62 5.92 0.69
N LEU A 42 -5.23 5.59 1.85
CA LEU A 42 -5.59 4.21 2.18
C LEU A 42 -6.51 3.56 1.14
N PRO A 43 -7.70 4.14 0.83
CA PRO A 43 -8.54 3.56 -0.20
C PRO A 43 -7.91 3.61 -1.59
N ILE A 44 -7.07 4.60 -1.91
CA ILE A 44 -6.35 4.65 -3.19
C ILE A 44 -5.40 3.44 -3.33
N VAL A 45 -4.59 3.17 -2.30
CA VAL A 45 -3.69 2.01 -2.25
C VAL A 45 -4.48 0.71 -2.44
N LEU A 46 -5.56 0.53 -1.69
CA LEU A 46 -6.35 -0.71 -1.74
C LEU A 46 -7.05 -0.90 -3.08
N ALA A 47 -7.55 0.18 -3.68
CA ALA A 47 -8.11 0.13 -5.03
C ALA A 47 -7.04 -0.25 -6.06
N SER A 48 -5.82 0.29 -5.92
CA SER A 48 -4.69 0.00 -6.81
C SER A 48 -4.24 -1.46 -6.73
N ILE A 49 -3.94 -1.98 -5.54
CA ILE A 49 -3.48 -3.38 -5.40
C ILE A 49 -4.58 -4.38 -5.75
N SER A 50 -5.85 -4.03 -5.49
CA SER A 50 -6.96 -4.86 -5.90
C SER A 50 -7.15 -4.91 -7.40
N TYR A 51 -7.01 -3.76 -8.08
CA TYR A 51 -7.01 -3.71 -9.53
C TYR A 51 -5.87 -4.58 -10.10
N ASP A 52 -4.68 -4.50 -9.52
CA ASP A 52 -3.53 -5.32 -9.93
C ASP A 52 -3.84 -6.82 -9.83
N ASN A 53 -4.29 -7.27 -8.66
CA ASN A 53 -4.66 -8.66 -8.42
C ASN A 53 -5.82 -9.13 -9.31
N LEU A 54 -6.81 -8.28 -9.57
CA LEU A 54 -7.95 -8.63 -10.41
C LEU A 54 -7.52 -8.85 -11.87
N VAL A 55 -6.69 -7.96 -12.42
CA VAL A 55 -6.17 -8.12 -13.79
C VAL A 55 -5.27 -9.36 -13.89
N LEU A 56 -4.43 -9.63 -12.89
CA LEU A 56 -3.62 -10.86 -12.83
C LEU A 56 -4.49 -12.12 -12.78
N ALA A 57 -5.58 -12.10 -12.01
CA ALA A 57 -6.50 -13.23 -11.90
C ALA A 57 -7.25 -13.49 -13.23
N MET A 58 -7.66 -12.43 -13.92
CA MET A 58 -8.44 -12.51 -15.16
C MET A 58 -7.59 -12.67 -16.41
N GLY A 59 -6.26 -12.55 -16.34
CA GLY A 59 -5.41 -12.47 -17.52
C GLY A 59 -5.57 -13.63 -18.51
N SER A 60 -5.66 -14.87 -18.01
CA SER A 60 -5.90 -16.05 -18.87
C SER A 60 -7.32 -16.13 -19.43
N LEU A 61 -8.31 -15.51 -18.76
CA LEU A 61 -9.69 -15.44 -19.26
C LEU A 61 -9.83 -14.39 -20.36
N ILE A 62 -9.12 -13.27 -20.23
CA ILE A 62 -9.10 -12.20 -21.23
C ILE A 62 -8.30 -12.64 -22.47
N GLY A 63 -7.21 -13.38 -22.27
CA GLY A 63 -6.32 -13.82 -23.34
C GLY A 63 -5.32 -12.74 -23.76
N GLU A 64 -4.42 -13.13 -24.66
CA GLU A 64 -3.38 -12.24 -25.18
C GLU A 64 -4.00 -11.24 -26.16
N GLY A 65 -3.72 -9.96 -25.97
CA GLY A 65 -4.10 -8.90 -26.91
C GLY A 65 -4.10 -7.52 -26.29
N ASP A 66 -4.58 -6.55 -27.06
CA ASP A 66 -4.55 -5.13 -26.71
C ASP A 66 -5.33 -4.80 -25.44
N LEU A 67 -6.42 -5.52 -25.15
CA LEU A 67 -7.20 -5.34 -23.93
C LEU A 67 -6.37 -5.66 -22.68
N LEU A 68 -5.79 -6.87 -22.62
CA LEU A 68 -4.97 -7.27 -21.47
C LEU A 68 -3.70 -6.42 -21.35
N LYS A 69 -3.11 -6.01 -22.49
CA LYS A 69 -1.98 -5.09 -22.54
C LYS A 69 -2.34 -3.73 -21.95
N SER A 70 -3.47 -3.15 -22.35
CA SER A 70 -3.95 -1.84 -21.85
C SER A 70 -4.28 -1.87 -20.37
N LEU A 71 -4.99 -2.92 -19.92
CA LEU A 71 -5.25 -3.13 -18.50
C LEU A 71 -3.94 -3.24 -17.71
N SER A 72 -2.93 -3.89 -18.29
CA SER A 72 -1.61 -4.02 -17.68
C SER A 72 -0.82 -2.71 -17.65
N MET A 73 -0.93 -1.87 -18.67
CA MET A 73 -0.37 -0.51 -18.63
C MET A 73 -0.92 0.28 -17.45
N VAL A 74 -2.24 0.20 -17.19
CA VAL A 74 -2.84 0.86 -16.02
C VAL A 74 -2.27 0.30 -14.71
N ARG A 75 -1.99 -1.00 -14.61
CA ARG A 75 -1.36 -1.60 -13.41
C ARG A 75 -0.01 -0.97 -13.13
N PHE A 76 0.87 -0.91 -14.13
CA PHE A 76 2.19 -0.31 -13.99
C PHE A 76 2.10 1.18 -13.66
N LEU A 77 1.20 1.92 -14.32
CA LEU A 77 0.97 3.34 -14.03
C LEU A 77 0.54 3.55 -12.57
N LEU A 78 -0.44 2.79 -12.11
CA LEU A 78 -0.91 2.85 -10.74
C LEU A 78 0.21 2.49 -9.75
N HIS A 79 1.01 1.47 -10.04
CA HIS A 79 2.15 1.10 -9.19
C HIS A 79 3.13 2.27 -9.01
N PHE A 80 3.60 2.87 -10.11
CA PHE A 80 4.53 4.02 -10.07
C PHE A 80 3.96 5.25 -9.35
N LEU A 81 2.65 5.50 -9.46
CA LEU A 81 2.02 6.64 -8.81
C LEU A 81 1.70 6.39 -7.32
N VAL A 82 1.32 5.16 -6.97
CA VAL A 82 0.75 4.85 -5.65
C VAL A 82 1.83 4.47 -4.64
N VAL A 83 2.90 3.78 -5.05
CA VAL A 83 3.97 3.37 -4.12
C VAL A 83 4.55 4.57 -3.35
N PRO A 84 4.92 5.70 -3.99
CA PRO A 84 5.43 6.86 -3.27
C PRO A 84 4.46 7.47 -2.26
N LEU A 85 3.14 7.29 -2.43
CA LEU A 85 2.13 7.78 -1.49
C LEU A 85 2.22 7.08 -0.12
N PHE A 86 2.92 5.95 0.00
CA PHE A 86 3.20 5.36 1.31
C PHE A 86 4.00 6.29 2.23
N ILE A 87 4.81 7.21 1.68
CA ILE A 87 5.51 8.25 2.44
C ILE A 87 4.48 9.15 3.13
N VAL A 88 3.46 9.61 2.38
CA VAL A 88 2.43 10.52 2.87
C VAL A 88 1.71 9.91 4.07
N ILE A 89 1.26 8.67 3.94
CA ILE A 89 0.52 8.01 5.00
C ILE A 89 1.39 7.69 6.22
N ALA A 90 2.63 7.27 6.01
CA ALA A 90 3.54 6.97 7.11
C ALA A 90 3.84 8.24 7.93
N VAL A 91 4.15 9.36 7.27
CA VAL A 91 4.38 10.64 7.94
C VAL A 91 3.12 11.11 8.68
N GLU A 92 1.94 10.98 8.07
CA GLU A 92 0.69 11.34 8.73
C GLU A 92 0.40 10.47 9.96
N LEU A 93 0.61 9.16 9.87
CA LEU A 93 0.45 8.25 11.00
C LEU A 93 1.48 8.56 12.10
N ALA A 94 2.71 8.92 11.75
CA ALA A 94 3.72 9.35 12.72
C ALA A 94 3.30 10.63 13.45
N HIS A 95 2.82 11.64 12.70
CA HIS A 95 2.27 12.86 13.28
C HIS A 95 1.15 12.55 14.27
N ARG A 96 0.19 11.73 13.84
CA ARG A 96 -0.97 11.40 14.64
C ARG A 96 -0.66 10.47 15.83
N ALA A 97 0.46 9.75 15.77
CA ALA A 97 1.04 9.00 16.88
C ALA A 97 1.83 9.89 17.87
N GLY A 98 1.91 11.21 17.66
CA GLY A 98 2.59 12.15 18.54
C GLY A 98 4.08 12.35 18.23
N ALA A 99 4.55 12.02 17.03
CA ALA A 99 5.91 12.33 16.63
C ALA A 99 6.08 13.83 16.35
N VAL A 100 6.87 14.52 17.19
CA VAL A 100 7.10 15.97 17.11
C VAL A 100 7.75 16.40 15.79
N TRP A 101 8.64 15.57 15.22
CA TRP A 101 9.29 15.86 13.95
C TRP A 101 8.31 15.86 12.76
N ALA A 102 7.20 15.12 12.85
CA ALA A 102 6.19 15.03 11.80
C ALA A 102 5.22 16.23 11.90
N ASN A 103 5.77 17.43 11.90
CA ASN A 103 5.02 18.68 11.96
C ASN A 103 4.35 19.00 10.61
N THR A 104 3.59 20.11 10.55
CA THR A 104 2.86 20.53 9.35
C THR A 104 3.74 20.67 8.11
N ILE A 105 4.96 21.19 8.25
CA ILE A 105 5.89 21.37 7.13
C ILE A 105 6.29 20.01 6.57
N VAL A 106 6.67 19.07 7.44
CA VAL A 106 7.06 17.71 7.03
C VAL A 106 5.90 16.96 6.37
N ARG A 107 4.67 17.17 6.85
CA ARG A 107 3.45 16.60 6.24
C ARG A 107 3.13 17.17 4.86
N VAL A 108 3.38 18.46 4.63
CA VAL A 108 3.24 19.05 3.29
C VAL A 108 4.37 18.56 2.38
N PHE A 109 5.60 18.52 2.89
CA PHE A 109 6.74 18.05 2.13
C PHE A 109 6.62 16.57 1.73
N SER A 110 5.99 15.73 2.55
CA SER A 110 5.76 14.32 2.19
C SER A 110 4.86 14.17 0.97
N TRP A 111 3.87 15.05 0.77
CA TRP A 111 3.07 15.10 -0.45
C TRP A 111 3.89 15.53 -1.66
N VAL A 112 4.65 16.62 -1.52
CA VAL A 112 5.52 17.12 -2.61
C VAL A 112 6.52 16.05 -3.04
N LEU A 113 7.15 15.38 -2.07
CA LEU A 113 8.09 14.31 -2.31
C LEU A 113 7.40 13.11 -2.99
N ALA A 114 6.26 12.64 -2.48
CA ALA A 114 5.56 11.49 -3.05
C ALA A 114 5.09 11.76 -4.49
N LEU A 115 4.50 12.93 -4.75
CA LEU A 115 4.04 13.30 -6.09
C LEU A 115 5.23 13.52 -7.04
N GLY A 116 6.32 14.11 -6.55
CA GLY A 116 7.56 14.29 -7.32
C GLY A 116 8.20 12.95 -7.70
N LEU A 117 8.29 12.01 -6.75
CA LEU A 117 8.80 10.66 -7.01
C LEU A 117 7.89 9.89 -7.97
N GLY A 118 6.58 9.93 -7.79
CA GLY A 118 5.64 9.27 -8.70
C GLY A 118 5.69 9.85 -10.12
N GLY A 119 5.77 11.18 -10.24
CA GLY A 119 5.96 11.85 -11.53
C GLY A 119 7.31 11.49 -12.18
N PHE A 120 8.37 11.38 -11.39
CA PHE A 120 9.69 10.95 -11.85
C PHE A 120 9.68 9.51 -12.34
N GLU A 121 9.08 8.58 -11.59
CA GLU A 121 8.96 7.18 -12.03
C GLU A 121 8.11 7.07 -13.30
N VAL A 122 7.02 7.82 -13.40
CA VAL A 122 6.23 7.84 -14.63
C VAL A 122 7.06 8.36 -15.80
N ALA A 123 7.74 9.49 -15.64
CA ALA A 123 8.54 10.08 -16.71
C ALA A 123 9.72 9.20 -17.18
N THR A 124 10.33 8.44 -16.27
CA THR A 124 11.56 7.69 -16.54
C THR A 124 11.38 6.19 -16.73
N GLN A 125 10.34 5.59 -16.15
CA GLN A 125 10.08 4.15 -16.18
C GLN A 125 8.79 3.78 -16.92
N PHE A 126 7.79 4.67 -16.96
CA PHE A 126 6.50 4.38 -17.60
C PHE A 126 6.40 4.91 -19.04
N VAL A 127 6.93 6.10 -19.32
CA VAL A 127 6.94 6.65 -20.68
C VAL A 127 7.85 5.80 -21.56
N GLY A 128 7.29 5.25 -22.66
CA GLY A 128 8.01 4.33 -23.54
C GLY A 128 8.07 2.89 -23.02
N LEU A 129 7.32 2.55 -21.97
CA LEU A 129 7.29 1.20 -21.42
C LEU A 129 6.77 0.18 -22.44
N GLU A 130 7.61 -0.79 -22.77
CA GLU A 130 7.24 -1.92 -23.63
C GLU A 130 6.84 -3.14 -22.80
N LEU A 131 5.63 -3.64 -23.06
CA LEU A 131 5.09 -4.81 -22.39
C LEU A 131 5.04 -6.02 -23.32
N VAL A 132 5.51 -7.16 -22.82
CA VAL A 132 5.47 -8.46 -23.48
C VAL A 132 4.61 -9.46 -22.69
N PRO A 133 3.86 -10.34 -23.36
CA PRO A 133 3.05 -11.35 -22.70
C PRO A 133 3.92 -12.49 -22.17
N VAL A 134 3.65 -12.94 -20.95
CA VAL A 134 4.32 -14.07 -20.29
C VAL A 134 3.27 -14.91 -19.58
N THR A 135 3.42 -16.24 -19.68
CA THR A 135 2.60 -17.18 -18.91
C THR A 135 3.40 -17.74 -17.75
N PHE A 136 2.87 -17.61 -16.53
CA PHE A 136 3.44 -18.21 -15.32
C PHE A 136 2.36 -18.93 -14.54
N ALA A 137 2.58 -20.21 -14.18
CA ALA A 137 1.67 -21.00 -13.36
C ALA A 137 0.19 -20.97 -13.82
N GLY A 138 -0.07 -20.90 -15.13
CA GLY A 138 -1.43 -20.87 -15.69
C GLY A 138 -2.07 -19.47 -15.76
N THR A 139 -1.34 -18.44 -15.33
CA THR A 139 -1.71 -17.03 -15.46
C THR A 139 -0.95 -16.40 -16.63
N LEU A 140 -1.70 -15.90 -17.61
CA LEU A 140 -1.20 -15.01 -18.65
C LEU A 140 -1.16 -13.57 -18.09
N ARG A 141 -0.02 -12.90 -18.22
CA ARG A 141 0.14 -11.49 -17.82
C ARG A 141 1.11 -10.78 -18.75
N TYR A 142 0.98 -9.47 -18.88
CA TYR A 142 2.01 -8.64 -19.49
C TYR A 142 3.05 -8.22 -18.45
N THR A 143 4.32 -8.20 -18.85
CA THR A 143 5.48 -7.79 -18.05
C THR A 143 6.39 -6.90 -18.89
N VAL A 144 7.31 -6.17 -18.26
CA VAL A 144 8.30 -5.33 -18.97
C VAL A 144 9.24 -6.19 -19.82
N ALA A 145 9.49 -5.78 -21.06
CA ALA A 145 10.32 -6.51 -22.04
C ALA A 145 11.77 -6.65 -21.59
N GLU A 146 12.36 -5.57 -21.10
CA GLU A 146 13.70 -5.55 -20.52
C GLU A 146 13.61 -5.46 -19.00
N VAL A 147 14.39 -6.29 -18.30
CA VAL A 147 14.46 -6.22 -16.84
C VAL A 147 15.16 -4.90 -16.48
N SER A 148 14.37 -3.90 -16.09
CA SER A 148 14.90 -2.65 -15.60
C SER A 148 15.68 -2.88 -14.30
N ALA A 149 16.56 -1.93 -13.97
CA ALA A 149 17.29 -1.94 -12.71
C ALA A 149 16.36 -2.19 -11.51
N PRO A 150 16.87 -2.70 -10.37
CA PRO A 150 16.06 -2.91 -9.18
C PRO A 150 15.22 -1.66 -8.86
N PRO A 151 13.97 -1.80 -8.38
CA PRO A 151 13.07 -0.66 -8.18
C PRO A 151 13.53 0.17 -6.98
N ILE A 152 14.49 1.06 -7.21
CA ILE A 152 15.20 1.83 -6.18
C ILE A 152 14.20 2.65 -5.36
N VAL A 153 13.25 3.33 -6.03
CA VAL A 153 12.24 4.16 -5.35
C VAL A 153 11.39 3.31 -4.41
N THR A 154 10.86 2.17 -4.88
CA THR A 154 10.08 1.24 -4.04
C THR A 154 10.86 0.76 -2.82
N ILE A 155 12.14 0.41 -2.99
CA ILE A 155 13.01 -0.01 -1.88
C ILE A 155 13.18 1.12 -0.86
N LEU A 156 13.49 2.34 -1.33
CA LEU A 156 13.70 3.51 -0.46
C LEU A 156 12.41 3.90 0.29
N VAL A 157 11.26 3.86 -0.39
CA VAL A 157 9.94 4.09 0.21
C VAL A 157 9.69 3.07 1.32
N ASN A 158 9.87 1.78 1.05
CA ASN A 158 9.64 0.73 2.05
C ASN A 158 10.59 0.85 3.24
N LEU A 159 11.88 1.16 3.02
CA LEU A 159 12.82 1.42 4.11
C LEU A 159 12.41 2.62 4.96
N PHE A 160 11.95 3.70 4.32
CA PHE A 160 11.47 4.89 5.02
C PHE A 160 10.23 4.59 5.88
N VAL A 161 9.24 3.89 5.32
CA VAL A 161 8.02 3.47 6.04
C VAL A 161 8.37 2.51 7.18
N LEU A 162 9.35 1.62 6.99
CA LEU A 162 9.82 0.69 8.02
C LEU A 162 10.40 1.44 9.22
N LEU A 163 11.24 2.45 8.98
CA LEU A 163 11.82 3.29 10.03
C LEU A 163 10.75 4.08 10.79
N ILE A 164 9.77 4.64 10.07
CA ILE A 164 8.61 5.28 10.70
C ILE A 164 7.81 4.26 11.53
N GLY A 165 7.64 3.05 11.02
CA GLY A 165 6.97 1.94 11.71
C GLY A 165 7.59 1.64 13.08
N ILE A 166 8.93 1.67 13.19
CA ILE A 166 9.63 1.56 14.47
C ILE A 166 9.25 2.73 15.40
N GLY A 167 9.27 3.96 14.88
CA GLY A 167 8.88 5.14 15.65
C GLY A 167 7.45 5.10 16.17
N ILE A 168 6.51 4.59 15.38
CA ILE A 168 5.11 4.38 15.76
C ILE A 168 4.98 3.23 16.76
N TRP A 169 5.72 2.14 16.58
CA TRP A 169 5.72 1.01 17.51
C TRP A 169 6.11 1.48 18.92
N VAL A 170 7.21 2.22 19.05
CA VAL A 170 7.67 2.71 20.36
C VAL A 170 6.60 3.58 21.05
N ARG A 171 5.90 4.44 20.28
CA ARG A 171 4.91 5.40 20.77
C ARG A 171 3.55 4.78 21.10
N LEU A 172 3.05 3.90 20.26
CA LEU A 172 1.71 3.32 20.39
C LEU A 172 1.70 1.91 20.97
N LYS A 173 2.89 1.32 21.21
CA LYS A 173 3.10 -0.11 21.51
C LYS A 173 2.41 -1.02 20.47
N TRP A 174 2.50 -0.60 19.21
CA TRP A 174 1.80 -1.22 18.08
C TRP A 174 2.79 -1.58 16.96
N PRO A 175 3.26 -2.83 16.88
CA PRO A 175 4.35 -3.22 15.96
C PRO A 175 3.89 -3.43 14.51
N TRP A 176 2.60 -3.46 14.25
CA TRP A 176 2.07 -4.03 13.01
C TRP A 176 2.50 -3.30 11.74
N LEU A 177 2.65 -1.96 11.76
CA LEU A 177 3.17 -1.26 10.59
C LEU A 177 4.62 -1.68 10.25
N PHE A 178 5.47 -1.84 11.27
CA PHE A 178 6.82 -2.34 11.07
C PHE A 178 6.80 -3.76 10.49
N VAL A 179 6.02 -4.67 11.09
CA VAL A 179 5.91 -6.06 10.63
C VAL A 179 5.41 -6.12 9.19
N GLY A 180 4.32 -5.41 8.86
CA GLY A 180 3.76 -5.44 7.51
C GLY A 180 4.71 -4.87 6.46
N THR A 181 5.43 -3.80 6.78
CA THR A 181 6.42 -3.22 5.87
C THR A 181 7.62 -4.13 5.69
N LEU A 182 8.06 -4.82 6.75
CA LEU A 182 9.15 -5.81 6.66
C LEU A 182 8.74 -6.99 5.77
N VAL A 183 7.50 -7.48 5.92
CA VAL A 183 6.96 -8.53 5.06
C VAL A 183 6.93 -8.08 3.60
N ALA A 184 6.46 -6.86 3.30
CA ALA A 184 6.48 -6.31 1.95
C ALA A 184 7.89 -6.18 1.37
N LEU A 185 8.87 -5.71 2.17
CA LEU A 185 10.26 -5.60 1.73
C LEU A 185 10.85 -6.97 1.36
N ILE A 186 10.62 -7.99 2.19
CA ILE A 186 11.09 -9.36 1.94
C ILE A 186 10.35 -9.98 0.75
N GLY A 187 9.03 -9.84 0.68
CA GLY A 187 8.20 -10.41 -0.38
C GLY A 187 8.55 -9.85 -1.76
N ASN A 188 8.78 -8.54 -1.85
CA ASN A 188 9.20 -7.88 -3.09
C ASN A 188 10.68 -8.11 -3.46
N ALA A 189 11.50 -8.60 -2.53
CA ALA A 189 12.89 -9.00 -2.82
C ALA A 189 12.97 -10.41 -3.45
N VAL A 190 11.91 -11.22 -3.37
CA VAL A 190 11.93 -12.57 -3.95
C VAL A 190 11.86 -12.49 -5.48
N PRO A 191 12.76 -13.16 -6.22
CA PRO A 191 12.75 -13.11 -7.69
C PRO A 191 11.43 -13.61 -8.27
N ILE A 192 10.75 -12.74 -9.02
CA ILE A 192 9.48 -13.03 -9.71
C ILE A 192 9.61 -14.23 -10.66
N SER A 193 10.81 -14.47 -11.23
CA SER A 193 11.05 -15.64 -12.09
C SER A 193 10.89 -16.99 -11.38
N ARG A 194 11.01 -17.03 -10.04
CA ARG A 194 10.91 -18.26 -9.25
C ARG A 194 9.52 -18.50 -8.67
N VAL A 195 8.89 -17.45 -8.16
CA VAL A 195 7.62 -17.55 -7.40
C VAL A 195 6.45 -16.80 -8.05
N GLY A 196 6.71 -16.10 -9.14
CA GLY A 196 5.78 -15.18 -9.80
C GLY A 196 5.44 -13.96 -8.93
N THR A 197 4.33 -13.29 -9.24
CA THR A 197 3.83 -12.07 -8.59
C THR A 197 3.10 -12.31 -7.27
N LEU A 198 2.51 -13.49 -7.05
CA LEU A 198 1.62 -13.76 -5.91
C LEU A 198 2.27 -13.50 -4.53
N VAL A 199 3.56 -13.80 -4.37
CA VAL A 199 4.28 -13.53 -3.11
C VAL A 199 4.40 -12.03 -2.85
N GLY A 200 4.75 -11.25 -3.89
CA GLY A 200 4.78 -9.79 -3.83
C GLY A 200 3.40 -9.22 -3.47
N SER A 201 2.36 -9.61 -4.22
CA SER A 201 0.99 -9.16 -3.98
C SER A 201 0.48 -9.50 -2.57
N ALA A 202 0.74 -10.70 -2.07
CA ALA A 202 0.37 -11.09 -0.70
C ALA A 202 1.12 -10.26 0.35
N SER A 203 2.39 -9.93 0.09
CA SER A 203 3.19 -9.12 1.01
C SER A 203 2.72 -7.66 1.05
N GLU A 204 2.33 -7.10 -0.09
CA GLU A 204 1.73 -5.76 -0.20
C GLU A 204 0.35 -5.70 0.47
N PHE A 205 -0.45 -6.75 0.33
CA PHE A 205 -1.70 -6.91 1.08
C PHE A 205 -1.47 -6.84 2.60
N VAL A 206 -0.47 -7.56 3.13
CA VAL A 206 -0.14 -7.55 4.56
C VAL A 206 0.29 -6.15 5.00
N MET A 207 1.05 -5.42 4.18
CA MET A 207 1.42 -4.03 4.46
C MET A 207 0.20 -3.10 4.45
N ALA A 208 -0.70 -3.21 3.46
CA ALA A 208 -1.93 -2.43 3.39
C ALA A 208 -2.84 -2.67 4.61
N LEU A 209 -3.00 -3.93 5.02
CA LEU A 209 -3.72 -4.29 6.24
C LEU A 209 -3.07 -3.66 7.49
N SER A 210 -1.75 -3.68 7.56
CA SER A 210 -0.99 -3.10 8.67
C SER A 210 -1.15 -1.57 8.77
N LEU A 211 -1.25 -0.87 7.62
CA LEU A 211 -1.59 0.54 7.56
C LEU A 211 -3.00 0.81 8.11
N LEU A 212 -4.02 0.03 7.68
CA LEU A 212 -5.40 0.17 8.19
C LEU A 212 -5.51 -0.07 9.69
N LEU A 213 -4.84 -1.12 10.17
CA LEU A 213 -4.78 -1.46 11.59
C LEU A 213 -4.14 -0.35 12.42
N THR A 214 -3.05 0.23 11.91
CA THR A 214 -2.34 1.34 12.55
C THR A 214 -3.18 2.60 12.56
N GLU A 215 -3.91 2.91 11.49
CA GLU A 215 -4.85 4.02 11.46
C GLU A 215 -5.97 3.84 12.47
N ARG A 216 -6.60 2.65 12.52
CA ARG A 216 -7.62 2.35 13.53
C ARG A 216 -7.09 2.51 14.95
N ARG A 217 -5.89 2.02 15.23
CA ARG A 217 -5.24 2.19 16.55
C ARG A 217 -5.03 3.66 16.87
N THR A 218 -4.59 4.45 15.90
CA THR A 218 -4.36 5.88 16.04
C THR A 218 -5.65 6.65 16.30
N GLN A 219 -6.74 6.33 15.60
CA GLN A 219 -8.08 6.89 15.87
C GLN A 219 -8.54 6.56 17.29
N PHE A 220 -8.36 5.32 17.73
CA PHE A 220 -8.74 4.88 19.07
C PHE A 220 -8.00 5.65 20.18
N VAL A 221 -6.66 5.74 20.10
CA VAL A 221 -5.86 6.46 21.10
C VAL A 221 -6.24 7.95 21.15
N ARG A 222 -6.45 8.59 20.00
CA ARG A 222 -6.87 10.01 19.95
C ARG A 222 -8.25 10.24 20.53
N ALA A 223 -9.19 9.32 20.31
CA ALA A 223 -10.52 9.40 20.92
C ALA A 223 -10.45 9.35 22.45
N GLN A 224 -9.59 8.47 23.00
CA GLN A 224 -9.38 8.36 24.44
C GLN A 224 -8.77 9.63 25.07
N LEU A 225 -7.77 10.22 24.40
CA LEU A 225 -7.17 11.49 24.85
C LEU A 225 -8.19 12.63 24.84
N GLY A 226 -9.01 12.73 23.78
CA GLY A 226 -10.06 13.74 23.67
C GLY A 226 -11.20 13.55 24.68
N SER A 227 -11.51 12.33 25.10
CA SER A 227 -12.48 12.07 26.18
C SER A 227 -11.92 12.40 27.56
N GLY A 228 -10.64 12.09 27.83
CA GLY A 228 -10.01 12.37 29.13
C GLY A 228 -9.83 13.86 29.41
N GLU A 229 -9.57 14.67 28.37
CA GLU A 229 -9.51 16.13 28.52
C GLU A 229 -10.90 16.74 28.83
N LYS A 230 -11.98 16.13 28.32
CA LYS A 230 -13.35 16.58 28.63
C LYS A 230 -13.76 16.26 30.06
N THR A 231 -13.41 15.08 30.60
CA THR A 231 -13.75 14.71 31.98
C THR A 231 -13.02 15.57 33.01
N THR A 232 -11.72 15.81 32.81
CA THR A 232 -10.93 16.71 33.69
C THR A 232 -11.45 18.15 33.67
N LYS A 233 -11.88 18.66 32.51
CA LYS A 233 -12.55 19.97 32.46
C LYS A 233 -13.83 19.95 33.29
N VAL A 234 -14.71 18.96 33.12
CA VAL A 234 -15.99 18.88 33.86
C VAL A 234 -15.81 18.80 35.38
N GLU A 235 -14.86 18.02 35.87
CA GLU A 235 -14.56 17.95 37.32
C GLU A 235 -14.06 19.31 37.86
N GLY A 236 -13.19 20.01 37.10
CA GLY A 236 -12.73 21.35 37.47
C GLY A 236 -13.82 22.45 37.46
N TRP A 237 -14.98 22.22 36.83
CA TRP A 237 -16.15 23.13 36.91
C TRP A 237 -17.08 22.83 38.09
N VAL A 238 -17.01 21.64 38.68
CA VAL A 238 -17.87 21.25 39.82
C VAL A 238 -17.24 21.63 41.16
N GLU A 239 -15.93 21.90 41.19
CA GLU A 239 -15.17 22.26 42.39
C GLU A 239 -14.92 23.78 42.58
N GLY A 240 -15.57 24.65 41.78
CA GLY A 240 -15.47 26.12 41.88
C GLY A 240 -16.78 26.79 42.23
#